data_AF-A0A0B8Q7H4-F1
#
_entry.id   AF-A0A0B8Q7H4-F1
#
_cell.length_a   1.000
_cell.length_b   1.000
_cell.length_c   1.000
_cell.angle_alpha   90.00
_cell.angle_beta   90.00
_cell.angle_gamma   90.00
#
_symmetry.space_group_name_H-M   'P 1'
#
loop_
_entity.id
_entity.type
_entity.pdbx_description
1 polymer ?
#
loop_
_entity_poly.entity_id
_entity_poly.type
_entity_poly.pdbx_seq_one_letter_code
_entity_poly.pdbx_strand_id
1 'polypeptide(L)'
;MLEKYRPHLHMTPDSGWMNDPNGLVYFGGQYHQFYQYYPQDTVWGPMHWGHKVSTDLIHWQELEPALYPDESGMCFSGSAIVDTDNVSGLFESGKPGLLAFYTSFIQPKVTLADGTEVEGPIQQQSLAYSKMASTGLNTITVRQLSQRAVTQTFVTLRCCGMKPLRLM
;
A
#
# COMPACT_ATOMS: atom_id res chain seq x y z
N MET A 1 15.32 11.81 -26.14
CA MET A 1 14.42 11.58 -27.29
C MET A 1 12.99 11.65 -26.78
N LEU A 2 12.07 12.23 -27.55
CA LEU A 2 10.63 12.11 -27.25
C LEU A 2 10.18 10.69 -27.64
N GLU A 3 9.63 9.94 -26.70
CA GLU A 3 9.06 8.61 -26.95
C GLU A 3 7.73 8.76 -27.68
N LYS A 4 7.59 8.14 -28.86
CA LYS A 4 6.46 8.35 -29.79
C LYS A 4 5.08 8.19 -29.15
N TYR A 5 4.94 7.27 -28.20
CA TYR A 5 3.65 6.91 -27.59
C TYR A 5 3.56 7.30 -26.12
N ARG A 6 4.57 7.95 -25.55
CA ARG A 6 4.52 8.38 -24.16
C ARG A 6 3.58 9.59 -24.04
N PRO A 7 2.48 9.50 -23.29
CA PRO A 7 1.59 10.64 -23.13
C PRO A 7 2.25 11.74 -22.29
N HIS A 8 2.00 13.00 -22.65
CA HIS A 8 2.60 14.16 -21.97
C HIS A 8 1.76 14.69 -20.80
N LEU A 9 0.47 14.35 -20.75
CA LEU A 9 -0.48 14.85 -19.75
C LEU A 9 -1.16 13.73 -18.94
N HIS A 10 -0.79 12.47 -19.18
CA HIS A 10 -1.27 11.34 -18.39
C HIS A 10 -0.10 10.76 -17.61
N MET A 11 -0.35 10.41 -16.35
CA MET A 11 0.65 9.78 -15.50
C MET A 11 1.04 8.41 -16.09
N THR A 12 2.35 8.20 -16.25
CA THR A 12 2.97 6.89 -16.52
C THR A 12 4.19 6.72 -15.62
N PRO A 13 4.58 5.50 -15.21
CA PRO A 13 5.85 5.29 -14.55
C PRO A 13 6.98 5.65 -15.50
N ASP A 14 8.15 5.91 -14.95
CA ASP A 14 9.34 6.22 -15.73
C ASP A 14 9.74 5.04 -16.65
N SER A 15 9.57 3.81 -16.17
CA SER A 15 9.78 2.55 -16.90
C SER A 15 8.87 1.43 -16.39
N GLY A 16 8.90 0.24 -16.98
CA GLY A 16 8.24 -0.96 -16.44
C GLY A 16 6.75 -1.09 -16.77
N TRP A 17 6.06 -1.99 -16.05
CA TRP A 17 4.64 -2.28 -16.22
C TRP A 17 3.80 -1.61 -15.12
N MET A 18 2.67 -1.01 -15.49
CA MET A 18 1.67 -0.52 -14.54
C MET A 18 0.27 -1.03 -14.88
N ASN A 19 -0.60 -1.09 -13.87
CA ASN A 19 -2.04 -1.19 -14.06
C ASN A 19 -2.82 -0.27 -13.10
N ASP A 20 -3.54 -0.83 -12.14
CA ASP A 20 -4.57 -0.12 -11.38
C ASP A 20 -3.98 1.07 -10.59
N PRO A 21 -4.66 2.22 -10.54
CA PRO A 21 -4.36 3.24 -9.55
C PRO A 21 -4.67 2.72 -8.14
N ASN A 22 -3.81 3.02 -7.18
CA ASN A 22 -3.94 2.60 -5.79
C ASN A 22 -3.76 3.78 -4.83
N GLY A 23 -4.28 3.64 -3.62
CA GLY A 23 -3.97 4.54 -2.52
C GLY A 23 -4.17 6.03 -2.80
N LEU A 24 -5.11 6.40 -3.66
CA LEU A 24 -5.34 7.80 -4.06
C LEU A 24 -5.73 8.63 -2.82
N VAL A 25 -4.85 9.55 -2.40
CA VAL A 25 -5.04 10.32 -1.17
C VAL A 25 -4.37 11.68 -1.28
N TYR A 26 -5.00 12.71 -0.69
CA TYR A 26 -4.39 14.04 -0.55
C TYR A 26 -3.87 14.19 0.88
N PHE A 27 -2.56 14.43 1.03
CA PHE A 27 -1.91 14.53 2.33
C PHE A 27 -0.66 15.41 2.24
N GLY A 28 -0.38 16.20 3.28
CA GLY A 28 0.82 17.04 3.34
C GLY A 28 0.94 18.08 2.21
N GLY A 29 -0.18 18.51 1.61
CA GLY A 29 -0.18 19.46 0.50
C GLY A 29 -0.02 18.84 -0.89
N GLN A 30 -0.04 17.51 -0.99
CA GLN A 30 0.15 16.80 -2.26
C GLN A 30 -0.94 15.73 -2.47
N TYR A 31 -1.27 15.51 -3.73
CA TYR A 31 -1.94 14.31 -4.20
C TYR A 31 -0.93 13.18 -4.32
N HIS A 32 -1.21 12.06 -3.67
CA HIS A 32 -0.45 10.83 -3.78
C HIS A 32 -1.21 9.88 -4.70
N GLN A 33 -0.53 9.42 -5.75
CA GLN A 33 -1.01 8.37 -6.63
C GLN A 33 -0.05 7.19 -6.54
N PHE A 34 -0.50 6.14 -5.84
CA PHE A 34 0.13 4.84 -5.94
C PHE A 34 -0.47 4.08 -7.11
N TYR A 35 0.18 3.01 -7.53
CA TYR A 35 -0.30 2.16 -8.63
C TYR A 35 0.37 0.81 -8.58
N GLN A 36 -0.31 -0.21 -9.10
CA GLN A 36 0.30 -1.51 -9.33
C GLN A 36 1.49 -1.36 -10.27
N TYR A 37 2.65 -1.85 -9.86
CA TYR A 37 3.91 -1.59 -10.55
C TYR A 37 4.85 -2.80 -10.60
N TYR A 38 5.44 -3.06 -11.76
CA TYR A 38 6.57 -3.98 -11.90
C TYR A 38 7.75 -3.25 -12.57
N PRO A 39 8.79 -2.88 -11.81
CA PRO A 39 9.90 -2.08 -12.34
C PRO A 39 10.82 -2.81 -13.32
N GLN A 40 10.89 -4.15 -13.24
CA GLN A 40 11.93 -4.91 -13.94
C GLN A 40 11.56 -5.31 -15.37
N ASP A 41 10.28 -5.27 -15.75
CA ASP A 41 9.83 -5.66 -17.09
C ASP A 41 8.59 -4.87 -17.51
N THR A 42 8.25 -4.97 -18.79
CA THR A 42 7.07 -4.37 -19.45
C THR A 42 5.91 -5.37 -19.58
N VAL A 43 5.91 -6.43 -18.76
CA VAL A 43 4.82 -7.37 -18.61
C VAL A 43 4.44 -7.50 -17.14
N TRP A 44 3.31 -8.09 -16.85
CA TRP A 44 2.89 -8.33 -15.47
C TRP A 44 3.89 -9.24 -14.73
N GLY A 45 4.21 -8.91 -13.47
CA GLY A 45 5.21 -9.63 -12.66
C GLY A 45 5.03 -9.40 -11.17
N PRO A 46 6.02 -9.71 -10.32
CA PRO A 46 5.99 -9.46 -8.89
C PRO A 46 5.55 -8.02 -8.55
N MET A 47 4.32 -7.88 -8.07
CA MET A 47 3.69 -6.57 -7.96
C MET A 47 4.17 -5.78 -6.75
N HIS A 48 4.52 -4.53 -7.02
CA HIS A 48 4.83 -3.46 -6.09
C HIS A 48 3.68 -2.45 -6.10
N TRP A 49 3.70 -1.51 -5.14
CA TRP A 49 3.06 -0.20 -5.35
C TRP A 49 4.10 0.82 -5.76
N GLY A 50 4.05 1.28 -7.02
CA GLY A 50 4.75 2.48 -7.44
C GLY A 50 4.14 3.73 -6.78
N HIS A 51 4.84 4.86 -6.83
CA HIS A 51 4.40 6.07 -6.14
C HIS A 51 4.78 7.33 -6.90
N LYS A 52 3.78 8.15 -7.26
CA LYS A 52 3.98 9.52 -7.69
C LYS A 52 3.23 10.50 -6.79
N VAL A 53 3.76 11.72 -6.72
CA VAL A 53 3.11 12.85 -6.06
C VAL A 53 2.92 14.02 -7.01
N SER A 54 1.88 14.81 -6.77
CA SER A 54 1.60 16.03 -7.52
C SER A 54 0.93 17.07 -6.61
N THR A 55 1.11 18.35 -6.89
CA THR A 55 0.37 19.43 -6.23
C THR A 55 -0.86 19.88 -7.03
N ASP A 56 -1.01 19.43 -8.28
CA ASP A 56 -2.03 19.92 -9.22
C ASP A 56 -2.70 18.84 -10.08
N LEU A 57 -2.39 17.55 -9.84
CA LEU A 57 -2.85 16.38 -10.59
C LEU A 57 -2.41 16.31 -12.06
N ILE A 58 -1.51 17.20 -12.48
CA ILE A 58 -1.02 17.30 -13.87
C ILE A 58 0.49 17.03 -13.92
N HIS A 59 1.26 17.69 -13.06
CA HIS A 59 2.70 17.55 -12.98
C HIS A 59 3.06 16.55 -11.87
N TRP A 60 3.64 15.42 -12.27
CA TRP A 60 3.93 14.31 -11.37
C TRP A 60 5.43 14.15 -11.13
N GLN A 61 5.81 13.97 -9.88
CA GLN A 61 7.14 13.55 -9.46
C GLN A 61 7.10 12.05 -9.09
N GLU A 62 7.91 11.23 -9.75
CA GLU A 62 8.14 9.83 -9.36
C GLU A 62 8.94 9.78 -8.04
N LEU A 63 8.53 8.88 -7.15
CA LEU A 63 9.23 8.52 -5.93
C LEU A 63 9.56 7.03 -5.96
N GLU A 64 10.39 6.57 -5.01
CA GLU A 64 10.63 5.14 -4.84
C GLU A 64 9.33 4.37 -4.61
N PRO A 65 9.23 3.11 -5.08
CA PRO A 65 8.09 2.25 -4.78
C PRO A 65 7.77 2.25 -3.29
N ALA A 66 6.48 2.40 -2.98
CA ALA A 66 5.98 2.49 -1.62
C ALA A 66 5.86 1.12 -0.95
N LEU A 67 5.47 0.09 -1.71
CA LEU A 67 5.39 -1.28 -1.24
C LEU A 67 6.19 -2.20 -2.15
N TYR A 68 6.96 -3.10 -1.53
CA TYR A 68 7.73 -4.13 -2.19
C TYR A 68 7.14 -5.50 -1.86
N PRO A 69 7.07 -6.43 -2.82
CA PRO A 69 6.72 -7.80 -2.53
C PRO A 69 7.74 -8.40 -1.55
N ASP A 70 7.25 -9.15 -0.57
CA ASP A 70 8.07 -9.81 0.45
C ASP A 70 7.60 -11.25 0.71
N GLU A 71 7.95 -11.82 1.87
CA GLU A 71 7.48 -13.16 2.27
C GLU A 71 5.95 -13.27 2.36
N SER A 72 5.24 -12.14 2.50
CA SER A 72 3.78 -12.05 2.49
C SER A 72 3.20 -12.03 1.08
N GLY A 73 4.05 -12.05 0.04
CA GLY A 73 3.67 -12.10 -1.36
C GLY A 73 3.68 -10.76 -2.07
N MET A 74 3.03 -10.74 -3.23
CA MET A 74 2.88 -9.56 -4.08
C MET A 74 1.90 -8.56 -3.47
N CYS A 75 2.14 -7.27 -3.71
CA CYS A 75 1.27 -6.19 -3.30
C CYS A 75 0.25 -5.92 -4.41
N PHE A 76 -0.97 -6.42 -4.24
CA PHE A 76 -2.09 -6.13 -5.14
C PHE A 76 -2.81 -4.84 -4.73
N SER A 77 -3.78 -4.45 -5.55
CA SER A 77 -4.49 -3.18 -5.44
C SER A 77 -5.11 -2.94 -4.07
N GLY A 78 -5.37 -1.65 -3.80
CA GLY A 78 -5.92 -1.21 -2.53
C GLY A 78 -6.07 0.30 -2.41
N SER A 79 -6.33 0.75 -1.19
CA SER A 79 -6.65 2.14 -0.85
C SER A 79 -5.77 2.66 0.27
N ALA A 80 -5.77 3.99 0.45
CA ALA A 80 -5.06 4.65 1.51
C ALA A 80 -5.93 5.73 2.14
N ILE A 81 -5.75 5.96 3.44
CA ILE A 81 -6.44 6.99 4.20
C ILE A 81 -5.44 7.74 5.08
N VAL A 82 -5.77 8.98 5.42
CA VAL A 82 -5.08 9.74 6.47
C VAL A 82 -5.75 9.42 7.80
N ASP A 83 -5.00 8.85 8.74
CA ASP A 83 -5.45 8.65 10.12
C ASP A 83 -5.17 9.92 10.94
N THR A 84 -6.08 10.88 10.85
CA THR A 84 -5.93 12.21 11.47
C THR A 84 -5.99 12.17 12.99
N ASP A 85 -6.89 11.34 13.52
CA ASP A 85 -7.15 11.23 14.96
C ASP A 85 -6.35 10.11 15.62
N ASN A 86 -5.44 9.48 14.87
CA ASN A 86 -4.65 8.34 15.31
C ASN A 86 -5.51 7.22 15.90
N VAL A 87 -6.64 6.93 15.25
CA VAL A 87 -7.58 5.87 15.68
C VAL A 87 -6.90 4.50 15.65
N SER A 88 -5.94 4.31 14.73
CA SER A 88 -5.14 3.08 14.68
C SER A 88 -4.18 2.92 15.85
N GLY A 89 -3.80 4.02 16.52
CA GLY A 89 -2.73 4.04 17.52
C GLY A 89 -1.32 3.85 16.98
N LEU A 90 -1.12 3.92 15.65
CA LEU A 90 0.19 3.71 15.00
C LEU A 90 1.06 4.97 14.93
N PHE A 91 0.48 6.13 15.27
CA PHE A 91 1.12 7.44 15.17
C PHE A 91 1.31 8.10 16.54
N GLU A 92 2.04 9.21 16.56
CA GLU A 92 2.19 10.04 17.75
C GLU A 92 1.02 11.02 17.86
N SER A 93 0.65 11.40 19.09
CA SER A 93 -0.42 12.38 19.32
C SER A 93 -0.17 13.69 18.55
N GLY A 94 -1.17 14.14 17.81
CA GLY A 94 -1.09 15.34 16.97
C GLY A 94 -0.26 15.20 15.70
N LYS A 95 0.22 14.00 15.36
CA LYS A 95 0.98 13.73 14.12
C LYS A 95 0.19 12.74 13.25
N PRO A 96 -0.60 13.21 12.27
CA PRO A 96 -1.32 12.32 11.38
C PRO A 96 -0.36 11.50 10.53
N GLY A 97 -0.82 10.35 10.07
CA GLY A 97 -0.08 9.52 9.13
C GLY A 97 -0.98 8.77 8.17
N LEU A 98 -0.37 8.08 7.22
CA LEU A 98 -1.08 7.34 6.19
C LEU A 98 -1.20 5.87 6.59
N LEU A 99 -2.38 5.31 6.35
CA LEU A 99 -2.65 3.88 6.40
C LEU A 99 -2.96 3.41 4.98
N ALA A 100 -2.29 2.36 4.52
CA ALA A 100 -2.53 1.71 3.25
C ALA A 100 -3.11 0.31 3.50
N PHE A 101 -4.28 0.04 2.94
CA PHE A 101 -4.95 -1.26 2.96
C PHE A 101 -4.84 -1.86 1.57
N TYR A 102 -4.31 -3.07 1.47
CA TYR A 102 -4.01 -3.68 0.18
C TYR A 102 -4.20 -5.20 0.25
N THR A 103 -4.35 -5.81 -0.93
CA THR A 103 -4.40 -7.27 -1.01
C THR A 103 -2.98 -7.83 -1.09
N SER A 104 -2.57 -8.65 -0.14
CA SER A 104 -1.39 -9.49 -0.29
C SER A 104 -1.76 -10.74 -1.09
N PHE A 105 -0.96 -11.06 -2.11
CA PHE A 105 -1.15 -12.21 -2.97
C PHE A 105 0.03 -13.18 -2.89
N ILE A 106 -0.23 -14.41 -2.46
CA ILE A 106 0.76 -15.50 -2.47
C ILE A 106 0.21 -16.62 -3.34
N GLN A 107 1.04 -17.22 -4.18
CA GLN A 107 0.68 -18.35 -5.03
C GLN A 107 1.56 -19.56 -4.71
N PRO A 108 1.31 -20.25 -3.58
CA PRO A 108 2.04 -21.46 -3.25
C PRO A 108 1.71 -22.56 -4.27
N LYS A 109 2.75 -23.29 -4.67
CA LYS A 109 2.60 -24.56 -5.38
C LYS A 109 2.36 -25.67 -4.36
N VAL A 110 1.28 -26.41 -4.55
CA VAL A 110 0.91 -27.57 -3.73
C VAL A 110 1.02 -28.82 -4.59
N THR A 111 1.82 -29.79 -4.16
CA THR A 111 1.91 -31.08 -4.82
C THR A 111 0.86 -32.02 -4.23
N LEU A 112 -0.07 -32.51 -5.05
CA LEU A 112 -1.07 -33.50 -4.69
C LEU A 112 -0.44 -34.90 -4.55
N ALA A 113 -1.20 -35.83 -3.94
CA ALA A 113 -0.74 -37.20 -3.70
C ALA A 113 -0.40 -37.97 -5.00
N ASP A 114 -0.96 -37.56 -6.14
CA ASP A 114 -0.68 -38.13 -7.46
C ASP A 114 0.49 -37.44 -8.19
N GLY A 115 1.19 -36.50 -7.53
CA GLY A 115 2.30 -35.75 -8.10
C GLY A 115 1.90 -34.50 -8.90
N THR A 116 0.60 -34.21 -9.04
CA THR A 116 0.12 -33.00 -9.72
C THR A 116 0.48 -31.76 -8.91
N GLU A 117 1.12 -30.76 -9.54
CA GLU A 117 1.24 -29.43 -8.94
C GLU A 117 -0.04 -28.63 -9.20
N VAL A 118 -0.68 -28.17 -8.13
CA VAL A 118 -1.79 -27.22 -8.18
C VAL A 118 -1.40 -25.93 -7.48
N GLU A 119 -1.83 -24.81 -8.04
CA GLU A 119 -1.63 -23.51 -7.42
C GLU A 119 -2.81 -23.21 -6.49
N GLY A 120 -2.51 -22.81 -5.26
CA GLY A 120 -3.53 -22.40 -4.29
C GLY A 120 -3.43 -20.90 -4.01
N PRO A 121 -3.88 -20.01 -4.92
CA PRO A 121 -3.73 -18.57 -4.73
C PRO A 121 -4.42 -18.11 -3.45
N ILE A 122 -3.68 -17.43 -2.60
CA ILE A 122 -4.18 -16.81 -1.37
C ILE A 122 -4.18 -15.30 -1.60
N GLN A 123 -5.37 -14.71 -1.51
CA GLN A 123 -5.56 -13.27 -1.44
C GLN A 123 -6.09 -12.91 -0.06
N GLN A 124 -5.43 -11.97 0.61
CA GLN A 124 -5.78 -11.56 1.96
C GLN A 124 -5.51 -10.07 2.16
N GLN A 125 -6.23 -9.46 3.10
CA GLN A 125 -6.13 -8.04 3.35
C GLN A 125 -4.99 -7.74 4.33
N SER A 126 -4.11 -6.84 3.93
CA SER A 126 -2.94 -6.40 4.68
C SER A 126 -2.99 -4.90 4.93
N LEU A 127 -2.28 -4.47 5.97
CA LEU A 127 -2.16 -3.08 6.37
C LEU A 127 -0.69 -2.69 6.38
N ALA A 128 -0.40 -1.52 5.87
CA ALA A 128 0.86 -0.86 6.09
C ALA A 128 0.63 0.60 6.49
N TYR A 129 1.62 1.23 7.11
CA TYR A 129 1.50 2.61 7.57
C TYR A 129 2.74 3.42 7.24
N SER A 130 2.56 4.73 7.13
CA SER A 130 3.66 5.65 6.96
C SER A 130 3.47 6.93 7.77
N LYS A 131 4.56 7.36 8.39
CA LYS A 131 4.62 8.61 9.15
C LYS A 131 5.11 9.71 8.23
N MET A 132 4.60 10.93 8.41
CA MET A 132 5.20 12.10 7.77
C MET A 132 6.66 12.22 8.20
N ALA A 133 7.57 12.28 7.22
CA ALA A 133 8.97 12.55 7.51
C ALA A 133 9.11 13.94 8.12
N SER A 134 9.94 14.07 9.16
CA SER A 134 10.21 15.36 9.83
C SER A 134 11.02 16.33 8.96
N THR A 135 11.57 15.88 7.84
CA THR A 135 12.57 16.59 7.03
C THR A 135 12.00 17.33 5.81
N GLY A 136 10.67 17.39 5.64
CA GLY A 136 10.05 18.11 4.51
C GLY A 136 10.20 17.44 3.14
N LEU A 137 10.98 16.36 3.04
CA LEU A 137 10.93 15.42 1.93
C LEU A 137 9.81 14.43 2.23
N ASN A 138 8.74 14.47 1.45
CA ASN A 138 7.54 13.65 1.57
C ASN A 138 7.78 12.17 1.20
N THR A 139 8.85 11.58 1.74
CA THR A 139 9.19 10.17 1.56
C THR A 139 8.34 9.34 2.52
N ILE A 140 7.34 8.66 1.96
CA ILE A 140 6.54 7.68 2.67
C ILE A 140 7.39 6.42 2.81
N THR A 141 8.06 6.24 3.94
CA THR A 141 8.55 4.89 4.30
C THR A 141 7.34 4.10 4.77
N VAL A 142 6.85 3.19 3.95
CA VAL A 142 5.79 2.28 4.35
C VAL A 142 6.41 1.16 5.18
N ARG A 143 6.01 1.06 6.45
CA ARG A 143 6.34 -0.12 7.26
C ARG A 143 5.19 -1.10 7.12
N GLN A 144 5.45 -2.19 6.40
CA GLN A 144 4.56 -3.33 6.35
C GLN A 144 4.46 -3.93 7.75
N LEU A 145 3.25 -3.99 8.30
CA LEU A 145 3.01 -4.77 9.50
C LEU A 145 2.90 -6.22 9.06
N SER A 146 3.70 -7.11 9.63
CA SER A 146 3.45 -8.54 9.45
C SER A 146 2.05 -8.84 9.98
N GLN A 147 1.29 -9.67 9.27
CA GLN A 147 -0.13 -9.93 9.58
C GLN A 147 -0.37 -10.43 11.01
N ARG A 148 0.64 -11.05 11.64
CA ARG A 148 0.58 -11.43 13.07
C ARG A 148 0.34 -10.24 14.00
N ALA A 149 0.84 -9.06 13.64
CA ALA A 149 0.64 -7.83 14.41
C ALA A 149 -0.76 -7.23 14.21
N VAL A 150 -1.30 -7.25 12.98
CA VAL A 150 -2.62 -6.67 12.66
C VAL A 150 -3.74 -7.40 13.41
N THR A 151 -3.71 -8.73 13.46
CA THR A 151 -4.71 -9.51 14.19
C THR A 151 -4.66 -9.24 15.70
N GLN A 152 -3.46 -9.03 16.27
CA GLN A 152 -3.33 -8.64 17.69
C GLN A 152 -3.79 -7.20 17.95
N THR A 153 -3.50 -6.24 17.08
CA THR A 153 -3.92 -4.85 17.27
C THR A 153 -5.44 -4.69 17.18
N PHE A 154 -6.11 -5.32 16.21
CA PHE A 154 -7.58 -5.25 16.10
C PHE A 154 -8.33 -6.04 17.18
N VAL A 155 -7.79 -7.17 17.66
CA VAL A 155 -8.34 -7.90 18.81
C VAL A 155 -8.18 -7.07 20.10
N THR A 156 -7.07 -6.34 20.24
CA THR A 156 -6.83 -5.48 21.41
C THR A 156 -7.70 -4.22 21.40
N LEU A 157 -7.97 -3.63 20.22
CA LEU A 157 -8.88 -2.48 20.06
C LEU A 157 -10.33 -2.81 20.42
N ARG A 158 -10.82 -4.04 20.17
CA ARG A 158 -12.15 -4.46 20.67
C ARG A 158 -12.20 -4.69 22.19
N CYS A 159 -11.07 -4.97 22.84
CA CYS A 159 -11.05 -5.28 24.27
C CYS A 159 -10.84 -4.06 25.18
N CYS A 160 -10.32 -2.93 24.67
CA CYS A 160 -9.89 -1.81 25.53
C CYS A 160 -10.88 -0.63 25.65
N GLY A 161 -12.09 -0.72 25.08
CA GLY A 161 -12.98 0.45 24.95
C GLY A 161 -14.39 0.37 25.55
N MET A 162 -14.90 -0.80 25.93
CA MET A 162 -16.28 -0.91 26.43
C MET A 162 -16.33 -0.86 27.96
N LYS A 163 -16.65 0.31 28.53
CA LYS A 163 -17.19 0.38 29.90
C LYS A 163 -18.56 -0.32 29.89
N PRO A 164 -18.84 -1.25 30.82
CA PRO A 164 -20.16 -1.88 30.89
C PRO A 164 -21.23 -0.82 31.19
N LEU A 165 -22.27 -0.78 30.36
CA LEU A 165 -23.47 -0.02 30.62
C LEU A 165 -24.14 -0.65 31.86
N ARG A 166 -24.08 0.01 33.02
CA ARG A 166 -24.95 -0.33 34.15
C ARG A 166 -26.36 0.07 33.76
N LEU A 167 -27.21 -0.91 33.49
CA LEU A 167 -28.65 -0.69 33.60
C LEU A 167 -28.96 -0.40 35.08
N MET A 168 -29.53 0.78 35.34
CA MET A 168 -30.42 1.01 36.48
C MET A 168 -31.85 0.76 36.03
#